data_AF-A0A3D4B9C8-F1
#
_entry.id   AF-A0A3D4B9C8-F1
#
_cell.length_a   1.000
_cell.length_b   1.000
_cell.length_c   1.000
_cell.angle_alpha   90.00
_cell.angle_beta   90.00
_cell.angle_gamma   90.00
#
_symmetry.space_group_name_H-M   'P 1'
#
loop_
_entity.id
_entity.type
_entity.pdbx_description
1 polymer ?
#
loop_
_entity_poly.entity_id
_entity_poly.type
_entity_poly.pdbx_seq_one_letter_code
_entity_poly.pdbx_strand_id
1 'polypeptide(L)' 'MPPPHLPIPKIDIHTHILPESWPNLQKRYGYGGFVDMEHYKPGCARML' A
#
# COMPACT_ATOMS: atom_id res chain seq x y z
N MET A 1 -20.89 39.27 14.34
CA MET A 1 -20.18 38.81 13.12
C MET A 1 -19.82 37.34 13.33
N PRO A 2 -20.07 36.45 12.35
CA PRO A 2 -19.66 35.05 12.49
C PRO A 2 -18.13 34.92 12.41
N PRO A 3 -17.52 33.90 13.04
CA PRO A 3 -16.07 33.70 13.01
C PRO A 3 -15.59 33.31 11.60
N PRO A 4 -14.34 33.63 11.23
CA PRO A 4 -13.79 33.22 9.94
C PRO A 4 -13.68 31.68 9.88
N HIS A 5 -14.23 31.09 8.82
CA HIS A 5 -14.11 29.66 8.55
C HIS A 5 -12.65 29.35 8.20
N LEU A 6 -12.02 28.45 8.97
CA LEU A 6 -10.71 27.91 8.62
C LEU A 6 -10.83 27.06 7.34
N PRO A 7 -9.84 27.09 6.43
CA PRO A 7 -9.89 26.31 5.20
C PRO A 7 -9.93 24.81 5.51
N ILE A 8 -10.88 24.10 4.92
CA ILE A 8 -10.98 22.65 5.02
C ILE A 8 -9.79 22.03 4.25
N PRO A 9 -9.01 21.12 4.87
CA PRO A 9 -7.93 20.43 4.17
C PRO A 9 -8.47 19.67 2.96
N LYS A 10 -7.81 19.82 1.81
CA LYS A 10 -8.03 18.96 0.64
C LYS A 10 -7.11 17.75 0.76
N ILE A 11 -7.68 16.55 0.73
CA ILE A 11 -6.96 15.28 0.87
C ILE A 11 -7.14 14.51 -0.42
N ASP A 12 -6.03 14.01 -0.96
CA ASP A 12 -6.00 13.06 -2.07
C ASP A 12 -5.33 11.76 -1.60
N ILE A 13 -5.90 10.61 -1.95
CA ILE A 13 -5.47 9.30 -1.47
C ILE A 13 -5.30 8.36 -2.67
N HIS A 14 -4.14 7.72 -2.74
CA HIS A 14 -3.83 6.70 -3.73
C HIS A 14 -3.43 5.40 -3.03
N THR A 15 -4.14 4.31 -3.36
CA THR A 15 -3.94 2.99 -2.75
C THR A 15 -3.80 1.93 -3.83
N HIS A 16 -2.84 1.02 -3.66
CA HIS A 16 -2.72 -0.19 -4.46
C HIS A 16 -3.31 -1.38 -3.70
N ILE A 17 -4.12 -2.20 -4.38
CA ILE A 17 -4.63 -3.48 -3.86
C ILE A 17 -3.83 -4.59 -4.55
N LEU A 18 -3.22 -5.46 -3.74
CA LEU A 18 -2.46 -6.62 -4.21
C LEU A 18 -3.20 -7.91 -3.85
N PRO A 19 -2.98 -9.01 -4.62
CA PRO A 19 -3.46 -10.33 -4.23
C PRO A 19 -2.88 -10.78 -2.89
N GLU A 20 -3.62 -11.62 -2.15
CA GLU A 20 -3.14 -12.21 -0.88
C GLU A 20 -1.88 -13.06 -1.10
N SER A 21 -1.84 -13.83 -2.18
CA SER A 21 -0.66 -14.60 -2.56
C SER A 21 -0.29 -14.31 -4.00
N TRP A 22 0.99 -14.10 -4.27
CA TRP A 22 1.51 -13.94 -5.62
C TRP A 22 2.89 -14.60 -5.75
N PRO A 23 3.27 -15.06 -6.95
CA PRO A 23 4.53 -15.78 -7.14
C PRO A 23 5.72 -14.86 -6.87
N ASN A 24 6.85 -15.44 -6.47
CA ASN A 24 8.11 -14.70 -6.35
C ASN A 24 8.50 -14.11 -7.73
N LEU A 25 8.28 -12.80 -7.88
CA LEU A 25 8.42 -12.12 -9.17
C LEU A 25 9.89 -11.97 -9.57
N GLN A 26 10.80 -11.85 -8.60
CA GLN A 26 12.22 -11.84 -8.88
C GLN A 26 12.67 -13.13 -9.56
N LYS A 27 12.24 -14.28 -9.04
CA LYS A 27 12.52 -15.59 -9.64
C LYS A 27 11.83 -15.75 -11.00
N ARG A 28 10.61 -15.22 -11.15
CA ARG A 28 9.83 -15.32 -12.39
C ARG A 28 10.43 -14.51 -13.53
N TYR A 29 10.93 -13.31 -13.25
CA TYR A 29 11.36 -12.35 -14.29
C TYR A 29 12.87 -12.14 -14.34
N GLY A 30 13.64 -12.67 -13.38
CA GLY A 30 15.10 -12.65 -13.39
C GLY A 30 15.73 -11.33 -12.94
N TYR A 31 14.95 -10.42 -12.35
CA TYR A 31 15.46 -9.15 -11.80
C TYR A 31 14.69 -8.75 -10.53
N GLY A 32 15.33 -7.97 -9.64
CA GLY A 32 14.76 -7.54 -8.36
C GLY A 32 13.92 -6.26 -8.45
N GLY A 33 13.51 -5.70 -7.31
CA GLY A 33 12.74 -4.45 -7.24
C GLY A 33 11.22 -4.65 -7.19
N PHE A 34 10.76 -5.89 -7.11
CA PHE A 34 9.39 -6.21 -6.76
C PHE A 34 9.22 -6.16 -5.24
N VAL A 35 8.06 -5.70 -4.77
CA VAL A 35 7.68 -5.82 -3.35
C VAL A 35 7.58 -7.30 -3.00
N ASP A 36 7.91 -7.67 -1.76
CA ASP A 36 7.61 -9.00 -1.23
C ASP A 36 6.72 -8.85 0.00
N MET A 37 5.85 -9.84 0.24
CA MET A 37 4.85 -9.78 1.32
C MET A 37 4.95 -11.00 2.24
N GLU A 38 5.30 -10.74 3.51
CA GLU A 38 5.32 -11.76 4.56
C GLU A 38 4.01 -11.73 5.37
N HIS A 39 3.16 -12.75 5.18
CA HIS A 39 1.90 -12.88 5.89
C HIS A 39 2.15 -13.47 7.28
N TYR A 40 1.99 -12.65 8.33
CA TYR A 40 2.33 -13.04 9.71
C TYR A 40 1.12 -13.24 10.62
N LYS A 41 -0.07 -12.77 10.22
CA LYS A 41 -1.36 -13.03 10.89
C LYS A 41 -2.52 -12.82 9.90
N PRO A 42 -3.73 -13.33 10.19
CA PRO A 42 -4.88 -13.17 9.31
C PRO A 42 -5.11 -11.70 8.91
N GLY A 43 -5.15 -11.42 7.61
CA GLY A 43 -5.40 -10.10 7.05
C GLY A 43 -4.25 -9.09 7.20
N CYS A 44 -3.03 -9.53 7.57
CA CYS A 44 -1.89 -8.62 7.71
C CYS A 44 -0.61 -9.21 7.14
N ALA A 45 0.13 -8.37 6.42
CA ALA A 45 1.44 -8.68 5.87
C ALA A 45 2.47 -7.59 6.23
N ARG A 46 3.75 -7.95 6.20
CA ARG A 46 4.86 -6.98 6.16
C ARG A 46 5.33 -6.85 4.72
N MET A 47 5.56 -5.62 4.27
CA MET A 47 6.31 -5.38 3.04
C MET A 47 7.79 -5.56 3.35
N LEU A 48 8.45 -6.45 2.62
CA LEU A 48 9.88 -6.71 2.68
C LEU A 48 10.61 -6.04 1.51
#